data_AF-X0VNM9-F1
#
_entry.id   AF-X0VNM9-F1
#
_cell.length_a   1.000
_cell.length_b   1.000
_cell.length_c   1.000
_cell.angle_alpha   90.00
_cell.angle_beta   90.00
_cell.angle_gamma   90.00
#
_symmetry.space_group_name_H-M   'P 1'
#
loop_
_entity.id
_entity.type
_entity.pdbx_description
1 polymer ?
#
loop_
_entity_poly.entity_id
_entity_poly.type
_entity_poly.pdbx_seq_one_letter_code
_entity_poly.pdbx_strand_id
1 'polypeptide(L)'
;IKCEIESNHPVIYATVNDSIQGRFRFDTGSNSCLDLNTPLVEKYNLLETARKKLGSFQMVGIGGVNESSRALLGSFTIGKSRIENVLTGFFQADSGIFSGENIDGNIGGGIMSMFRIGFDYPNYKIYLTKFTDADTDQGFITTGMFLKKANDEIVIYRIISSSTAEEEGLEQGDVIVEINKTKVQGMTLREVYKLLDGEEGDKIRLKIMRDDKTRKFKLKLKNIL
;
A
#
# COMPACT_ATOMS: atom_id res chain seq x y z
N ILE A 1 21.83 -5.66 -4.74
CA ILE A 1 21.16 -6.89 -5.23
C ILE A 1 21.36 -6.93 -6.74
N LYS A 2 21.66 -8.09 -7.32
CA LYS A 2 21.70 -8.25 -8.78
C LYS A 2 20.26 -8.21 -9.31
N CYS A 3 20.02 -7.49 -10.39
CA CYS A 3 18.73 -7.48 -11.07
C CYS A 3 18.87 -7.94 -12.53
N GLU A 4 17.73 -8.21 -13.14
CA GLU A 4 17.56 -8.43 -14.57
C GLU A 4 16.74 -7.27 -15.13
N ILE A 5 16.82 -7.04 -16.44
CA ILE A 5 15.98 -6.05 -17.11
C ILE A 5 15.00 -6.80 -18.02
N GLU A 6 13.71 -6.76 -17.68
CA GLU A 6 12.66 -7.29 -18.55
C GLU A 6 11.73 -6.16 -18.98
N SER A 7 11.52 -6.03 -20.30
CA SER A 7 10.67 -4.98 -20.88
C SER A 7 11.01 -3.57 -20.33
N ASN A 8 12.31 -3.26 -20.22
CA ASN A 8 12.87 -2.02 -19.65
C ASN A 8 12.61 -1.78 -18.16
N HIS A 9 12.18 -2.79 -17.40
CA HIS A 9 11.98 -2.68 -15.96
C HIS A 9 12.96 -3.56 -15.18
N PRO A 10 13.50 -3.07 -14.05
CA PRO A 10 14.34 -3.88 -13.18
C PRO A 10 13.52 -4.94 -12.44
N VAL A 11 13.98 -6.18 -12.53
CA VAL A 11 13.39 -7.38 -11.93
C VAL A 11 14.41 -8.02 -10.99
N ILE A 12 13.97 -8.47 -9.82
CA ILE A 12 14.81 -9.15 -8.85
C ILE A 12 14.17 -10.45 -8.39
N TYR A 13 14.98 -11.33 -7.82
CA TYR A 13 14.47 -12.39 -6.97
C TYR A 13 14.20 -11.85 -5.56
N ALA A 14 13.04 -12.20 -5.01
CA ALA A 14 12.65 -11.95 -3.63
C ALA A 14 11.90 -13.18 -3.08
N THR A 15 11.72 -13.22 -1.76
CA THR A 15 11.14 -14.38 -1.08
C THR A 15 9.83 -14.01 -0.39
N VAL A 16 8.76 -14.72 -0.74
CA VAL A 16 7.44 -14.68 -0.11
C VAL A 16 7.37 -15.73 1.00
N ASN A 17 6.83 -15.37 2.16
CA ASN A 17 6.61 -16.26 3.31
C ASN A 17 7.84 -17.14 3.62
N ASP A 18 9.02 -16.50 3.65
CA ASP A 18 10.31 -17.06 4.02
C ASP A 18 10.86 -18.23 3.18
N SER A 19 10.07 -18.75 2.23
CA SER A 19 10.41 -20.00 1.51
C SER A 19 10.08 -19.98 0.02
N ILE A 20 9.19 -19.11 -0.44
CA ILE A 20 8.73 -19.08 -1.83
C ILE A 20 9.51 -18.03 -2.60
N GLN A 21 10.48 -18.48 -3.40
CA GLN A 21 11.24 -17.58 -4.26
C GLN A 21 10.41 -17.21 -5.50
N GLY A 22 10.39 -15.92 -5.85
CA GLY A 22 9.74 -15.41 -7.05
C GLY A 22 10.48 -14.24 -7.67
N ARG A 23 10.08 -13.87 -8.89
CA ARG A 23 10.60 -12.77 -9.70
C ARG A 23 9.69 -11.56 -9.58
N PHE A 24 10.22 -10.46 -9.08
CA PHE A 24 9.46 -9.26 -8.77
C PHE A 24 10.00 -8.06 -9.51
N ARG A 25 9.11 -7.34 -10.18
CA ARG A 25 9.41 -6.09 -10.87
C ARG A 25 9.32 -4.92 -9.90
N PHE A 26 10.24 -3.96 -10.02
CA PHE A 26 10.03 -2.64 -9.41
C PHE A 26 9.05 -1.85 -10.27
N ASP A 27 7.85 -1.61 -9.74
CA ASP A 27 6.82 -0.80 -10.37
C ASP A 27 6.69 0.55 -9.64
N THR A 28 7.49 1.52 -10.08
CA THR A 28 7.48 2.87 -9.51
C THR A 28 6.19 3.64 -9.79
N GLY A 29 5.34 3.14 -10.70
CA GLY A 29 4.02 3.70 -11.01
C GLY A 29 2.92 3.17 -10.08
N SER A 30 3.20 2.12 -9.31
CA SER A 30 2.22 1.53 -8.39
C SER A 30 2.23 2.21 -7.01
N ASN A 31 1.04 2.52 -6.51
CA ASN A 31 0.83 2.98 -5.13
C ASN A 31 0.55 1.83 -4.14
N SER A 32 0.58 0.57 -4.59
CA SER A 32 0.46 -0.61 -3.73
C SER A 32 1.78 -0.88 -2.97
N CYS A 33 1.75 -1.78 -1.98
CA CYS A 33 3.00 -2.28 -1.38
C CYS A 33 3.55 -3.44 -2.22
N LEU A 34 2.72 -4.48 -2.43
CA LEU A 34 3.06 -5.67 -3.20
C LEU A 34 1.81 -6.12 -3.98
N ASP A 35 1.99 -6.56 -5.22
CA ASP A 35 0.96 -7.22 -6.01
C ASP A 35 1.53 -8.56 -6.52
N LEU A 36 0.79 -9.64 -6.34
CA LEU A 36 1.14 -11.00 -6.74
C LEU A 36 0.28 -11.44 -7.91
N ASN A 37 0.94 -11.97 -8.94
CA ASN A 37 0.31 -12.43 -10.16
C ASN A 37 -0.35 -13.80 -9.95
N THR A 38 -1.36 -14.09 -10.78
CA THR A 38 -2.22 -15.27 -10.65
C THR A 38 -1.45 -16.60 -10.58
N PRO A 39 -0.43 -16.86 -11.41
CA PRO A 39 0.30 -18.13 -11.34
C PRO A 39 0.94 -18.40 -9.98
N LEU A 40 1.55 -17.39 -9.35
CA LEU A 40 2.16 -17.54 -8.02
C LEU A 40 1.09 -17.72 -6.93
N VAL A 41 0.03 -16.92 -7.00
CA VAL A 41 -1.09 -16.95 -6.04
C VAL A 41 -1.73 -18.33 -6.02
N GLU A 42 -2.03 -18.90 -7.20
CA GLU A 42 -2.69 -20.20 -7.33
C GLU A 42 -1.76 -21.35 -6.96
N LYS A 43 -0.52 -21.35 -7.47
CA LYS A 43 0.45 -22.43 -7.24
C LYS A 43 0.71 -22.68 -5.75
N TYR A 44 0.70 -21.63 -4.94
CA TYR A 44 0.99 -21.72 -3.50
C TYR A 44 -0.23 -21.41 -2.62
N ASN A 45 -1.41 -21.24 -3.20
CA ASN A 45 -2.65 -20.90 -2.49
C ASN A 45 -2.46 -19.70 -1.53
N LEU A 46 -1.80 -18.64 -2.01
CA LEU A 46 -1.29 -17.55 -1.16
C LEU A 46 -2.40 -16.69 -0.55
N LEU A 47 -3.55 -16.56 -1.23
CA LEU A 47 -4.68 -15.82 -0.70
C LEU A 47 -5.34 -16.55 0.50
N GLU A 48 -5.43 -17.87 0.44
CA GLU A 48 -6.00 -18.68 1.52
C GLU A 48 -5.08 -18.77 2.74
N THR A 49 -3.77 -18.71 2.50
CA THR A 49 -2.76 -18.74 3.56
C THR A 49 -2.36 -17.35 4.07
N ALA A 50 -3.02 -16.29 3.56
CA ALA A 50 -2.80 -14.92 4.03
C ALA A 50 -3.20 -14.77 5.51
N ARG A 51 -2.48 -13.90 6.24
CA ARG A 51 -2.71 -13.65 7.67
C ARG A 51 -4.09 -13.07 7.96
N LYS A 52 -4.58 -12.21 7.06
CA LYS A 52 -5.88 -11.52 7.19
C LYS A 52 -6.37 -11.10 5.82
N LYS A 53 -7.58 -11.54 5.43
CA LYS A 53 -8.26 -11.09 4.22
C LYS A 53 -8.93 -9.73 4.48
N LEU A 54 -8.78 -8.79 3.56
CA LEU A 54 -9.32 -7.43 3.66
C LEU A 54 -10.44 -7.15 2.64
N GLY A 55 -10.75 -8.13 1.76
CA GLY A 55 -11.81 -8.05 0.76
C GLY A 55 -11.31 -7.87 -0.67
N SER A 56 -12.23 -7.65 -1.61
CA SER A 56 -11.92 -7.42 -3.03
C SER A 56 -11.76 -5.93 -3.34
N PHE A 57 -10.79 -5.60 -4.19
CA PHE A 57 -10.44 -4.24 -4.56
C PHE A 57 -10.34 -4.17 -6.07
N GLN A 58 -11.11 -3.26 -6.66
CA GLN A 58 -10.87 -2.83 -8.03
C GLN A 58 -9.64 -1.90 -8.06
N MET A 59 -8.72 -2.20 -8.96
CA MET A 59 -7.57 -1.37 -9.28
C MET A 59 -7.71 -0.89 -10.72
N VAL A 60 -7.61 0.41 -10.93
CA VAL A 60 -7.63 1.03 -12.25
C VAL A 60 -6.17 1.25 -12.66
N GLY A 61 -5.74 0.58 -13.72
CA GLY A 61 -4.40 0.74 -14.29
C GLY A 61 -4.45 0.98 -15.80
N ILE A 62 -3.28 1.06 -16.42
CA ILE A 62 -3.12 1.24 -17.88
C ILE A 62 -3.78 0.07 -18.65
N GLY A 63 -3.87 -1.11 -18.04
CA GLY A 63 -4.55 -2.29 -18.60
C GLY A 63 -6.05 -2.40 -18.29
N GLY A 64 -6.70 -1.35 -17.77
CA GLY A 64 -8.12 -1.36 -17.42
C GLY A 64 -8.39 -1.65 -15.93
N VAL A 65 -9.65 -1.93 -15.62
CA VAL A 65 -10.10 -2.26 -14.27
C VAL A 65 -9.82 -3.74 -14.02
N ASN A 66 -8.95 -4.04 -13.06
CA ASN A 66 -8.69 -5.40 -12.62
C ASN A 66 -9.19 -5.56 -11.19
N GLU A 67 -9.86 -6.69 -10.92
CA GLU A 67 -10.22 -7.07 -9.57
C GLU A 67 -9.07 -7.84 -8.94
N SER A 68 -8.70 -7.48 -7.72
CA SER A 68 -7.72 -8.20 -6.92
C SER A 68 -8.26 -8.37 -5.51
N SER A 69 -8.01 -9.51 -4.89
CA SER A 69 -8.23 -9.66 -3.46
C SER A 69 -7.10 -8.94 -2.72
N ARG A 70 -7.40 -8.21 -1.65
CA ARG A 70 -6.38 -7.65 -0.75
C ARG A 70 -6.32 -8.45 0.53
N ALA A 71 -5.12 -8.76 0.96
CA ALA A 71 -4.86 -9.44 2.22
C ALA A 71 -3.46 -9.11 2.76
N LEU A 72 -3.20 -9.48 4.01
CA LEU A 72 -1.88 -9.38 4.62
C LEU A 72 -1.07 -10.64 4.34
N LEU A 73 0.01 -10.49 3.58
CA LEU A 73 1.00 -11.53 3.39
C LEU A 73 1.86 -11.65 4.66
N GLY A 74 2.23 -12.89 5.03
CA GLY A 74 2.99 -13.14 6.25
C GLY A 74 4.36 -12.45 6.24
N SER A 75 5.15 -12.66 5.19
CA SER A 75 6.41 -11.94 5.01
C SER A 75 6.79 -11.76 3.54
N PHE A 76 7.56 -10.71 3.28
CA PHE A 76 8.27 -10.50 2.04
C PHE A 76 9.71 -10.11 2.33
N THR A 77 10.67 -10.80 1.72
CA THR A 77 12.10 -10.57 1.90
C THR A 77 12.73 -10.10 0.61
N ILE A 78 13.31 -8.89 0.66
CA ILE A 78 14.03 -8.27 -0.43
C ILE A 78 15.48 -8.02 -0.03
N GLY A 79 16.41 -8.70 -0.69
CA GLY A 79 17.83 -8.68 -0.28
C GLY A 79 18.00 -9.21 1.14
N LYS A 80 18.43 -8.34 2.06
CA LYS A 80 18.62 -8.67 3.49
C LYS A 80 17.47 -8.21 4.37
N SER A 81 16.46 -7.56 3.80
CA SER A 81 15.39 -6.93 4.56
C SER A 81 14.12 -7.76 4.47
N ARG A 82 13.70 -8.27 5.62
CA ARG A 82 12.43 -8.95 5.81
C ARG A 82 11.37 -7.95 6.29
N ILE A 83 10.20 -7.99 5.69
CA ILE A 83 9.05 -7.15 5.98
C ILE A 83 7.91 -8.08 6.36
N GLU A 84 7.30 -7.87 7.52
CA GLU A 84 6.14 -8.64 8.00
C GLU A 84 4.83 -7.94 7.61
N ASN A 85 3.73 -8.70 7.60
CA ASN A 85 2.36 -8.20 7.43
C ASN A 85 2.22 -7.25 6.23
N VAL A 86 2.69 -7.70 5.06
CA VAL A 86 2.76 -6.87 3.87
C VAL A 86 1.37 -6.81 3.23
N LEU A 87 0.81 -5.59 3.13
CA LEU A 87 -0.43 -5.35 2.39
C LEU A 87 -0.24 -5.76 0.92
N THR A 88 -0.96 -6.80 0.49
CA THR A 88 -0.68 -7.45 -0.78
C THR A 88 -1.94 -7.59 -1.61
N GLY A 89 -1.79 -7.33 -2.91
CA GLY A 89 -2.74 -7.72 -3.94
C GLY A 89 -2.57 -9.15 -4.40
N PHE A 90 -3.64 -9.91 -4.45
CA PHE A 90 -3.68 -11.28 -4.94
C PHE A 90 -4.56 -11.29 -6.20
N PHE A 91 -3.94 -11.32 -7.37
CA PHE A 91 -4.66 -11.34 -8.64
C PHE A 91 -5.13 -12.75 -8.98
N GLN A 92 -6.33 -12.85 -9.54
CA GLN A 92 -6.93 -14.09 -10.04
C GLN A 92 -7.53 -13.83 -11.43
N ALA A 93 -6.68 -13.44 -12.38
CA ALA A 93 -7.07 -13.02 -13.71
C ALA A 93 -6.72 -14.09 -14.75
N ASP A 94 -7.67 -14.41 -15.62
CA ASP A 94 -7.50 -15.38 -16.71
C ASP A 94 -6.71 -14.83 -17.93
N SER A 95 -6.48 -13.51 -17.99
CA SER A 95 -5.73 -12.86 -19.08
C SER A 95 -5.17 -11.48 -18.67
N GLY A 96 -4.13 -11.00 -19.36
CA GLY A 96 -3.54 -9.66 -19.18
C GLY A 96 -2.09 -9.67 -18.64
N ILE A 97 -1.58 -8.51 -18.22
CA ILE A 97 -0.18 -8.37 -17.73
C ILE A 97 0.06 -9.22 -16.45
N PHE A 98 -1.00 -9.50 -15.69
CA PHE A 98 -0.97 -10.28 -14.45
C PHE A 98 -1.15 -11.79 -14.67
N SER A 99 -1.36 -12.25 -15.90
CA SER A 99 -1.44 -13.68 -16.27
C SER A 99 -0.13 -14.23 -16.86
N GLY A 100 0.90 -13.39 -17.00
CA GLY A 100 2.19 -13.79 -17.57
C GLY A 100 3.03 -14.62 -16.59
N GLU A 101 3.58 -15.74 -17.05
CA GLU A 101 4.35 -16.67 -16.21
C GLU A 101 5.76 -16.17 -15.84
N ASN A 102 6.25 -15.12 -16.51
CA ASN A 102 7.65 -14.67 -16.32
C ASN A 102 7.85 -13.79 -15.08
N ILE A 103 6.83 -13.08 -14.61
CA ILE A 103 6.92 -12.19 -13.45
C ILE A 103 5.88 -12.62 -12.43
N ASP A 104 6.32 -12.88 -11.21
CA ASP A 104 5.47 -13.38 -10.13
C ASP A 104 4.75 -12.25 -9.37
N GLY A 105 5.20 -11.00 -9.55
CA GLY A 105 4.54 -9.84 -8.97
C GLY A 105 5.27 -8.51 -9.16
N ASN A 106 4.66 -7.45 -8.63
CA ASN A 106 5.21 -6.10 -8.62
C ASN A 106 5.45 -5.64 -7.19
N ILE A 107 6.65 -5.10 -6.94
CA ILE A 107 6.98 -4.31 -5.76
C ILE A 107 6.54 -2.87 -6.07
N GLY A 108 5.63 -2.33 -5.27
CA GLY A 108 5.10 -0.98 -5.44
C GLY A 108 5.67 0.03 -4.44
N GLY A 109 5.15 1.25 -4.51
CA GLY A 109 5.60 2.40 -3.71
C GLY A 109 5.61 2.15 -2.19
N GLY A 110 4.70 1.34 -1.65
CA GLY A 110 4.62 1.09 -0.20
C GLY A 110 5.81 0.29 0.35
N ILE A 111 6.36 -0.66 -0.41
CA ILE A 111 7.62 -1.31 -0.03
C ILE A 111 8.80 -0.40 -0.36
N MET A 112 8.79 0.26 -1.52
CA MET A 112 9.90 1.10 -1.95
C MET A 112 10.16 2.27 -0.99
N SER A 113 9.11 2.84 -0.39
CA SER A 113 9.23 3.93 0.58
C SER A 113 9.97 3.54 1.86
N MET A 114 10.21 2.24 2.11
CA MET A 114 11.01 1.76 3.24
C MET A 114 12.53 1.85 2.98
N PHE A 115 12.96 2.24 1.78
CA PHE A 115 14.36 2.21 1.37
C PHE A 115 14.80 3.51 0.66
N ARG A 116 16.08 3.88 0.84
CA ARG A 116 16.82 4.62 -0.19
C ARG A 116 17.19 3.63 -1.29
N ILE A 117 16.80 3.93 -2.54
CA ILE A 117 16.98 3.03 -3.69
C ILE A 117 17.88 3.69 -4.73
N GLY A 118 18.91 2.97 -5.17
CA GLY A 118 19.75 3.35 -6.31
C GLY A 118 19.69 2.30 -7.41
N PHE A 119 19.41 2.73 -8.64
CA PHE A 119 19.41 1.85 -9.82
C PHE A 119 20.69 2.06 -10.63
N ASP A 120 21.46 0.99 -10.78
CA ASP A 120 22.69 0.95 -11.56
C ASP A 120 22.47 0.00 -12.74
N TYR A 121 21.81 0.55 -13.77
CA TYR A 121 21.42 -0.18 -14.97
C TYR A 121 22.62 -0.79 -15.72
N PRO A 122 23.73 -0.07 -15.95
CA PRO A 122 24.88 -0.65 -16.66
C PRO A 122 25.47 -1.87 -15.96
N ASN A 123 25.40 -1.92 -14.62
CA ASN A 123 25.94 -3.05 -13.84
C ASN A 123 24.86 -4.03 -13.37
N TYR A 124 23.60 -3.88 -13.81
CA TYR A 124 22.48 -4.74 -13.43
C TYR A 124 22.36 -4.89 -11.92
N LYS A 125 22.41 -3.76 -11.20
CA LYS A 125 22.35 -3.72 -9.73
C LYS A 125 21.30 -2.74 -9.23
N ILE A 126 20.69 -3.13 -8.11
CA ILE A 126 19.85 -2.26 -7.28
C ILE A 126 20.48 -2.19 -5.90
N TYR A 127 20.72 -0.99 -5.42
CA TYR A 127 21.18 -0.72 -4.06
C TYR A 127 19.95 -0.39 -3.20
N LEU A 128 19.80 -1.10 -2.10
CA LEU A 128 18.73 -0.89 -1.13
C LEU A 128 19.35 -0.62 0.24
N THR A 129 19.01 0.53 0.81
CA THR A 129 19.35 0.87 2.20
C THR A 129 18.06 1.14 2.94
N LYS A 130 17.70 0.24 3.86
CA LYS A 130 16.47 0.39 4.66
C LYS A 130 16.60 1.66 5.51
N PHE A 131 15.55 2.47 5.54
CA PHE A 131 15.44 3.55 6.50
C PHE A 131 15.42 2.96 7.93
N THR A 132 16.03 3.65 8.88
CA THR A 132 15.87 3.34 10.31
C THR A 132 14.54 3.90 10.82
N ASP A 133 14.08 3.48 12.00
CA ASP A 133 12.81 3.98 12.55
C ASP A 133 12.79 5.51 12.75
N ALA A 134 13.97 6.13 12.90
CA ALA A 134 14.13 7.59 12.92
C ALA A 134 13.97 8.27 11.55
N ASP A 135 14.11 7.50 10.45
CA ASP A 135 14.01 7.95 9.06
C ASP A 135 12.61 7.65 8.46
N THR A 136 11.75 6.86 9.11
CA THR A 136 10.46 6.41 8.57
C THR A 136 9.28 7.25 9.07
N ASP A 137 8.83 8.23 8.28
CA ASP A 137 7.42 8.65 8.27
C ASP A 137 6.61 7.50 7.64
N GLN A 138 6.14 6.51 8.41
CA GLN A 138 5.32 5.43 7.86
C GLN A 138 3.84 5.60 8.18
N GLY A 139 3.28 6.71 7.68
CA GLY A 139 1.83 6.87 7.51
C GLY A 139 1.30 6.02 6.36
N PHE A 140 1.22 4.69 6.55
CA PHE A 140 0.42 3.81 5.69
C PHE A 140 -0.68 3.11 6.53
N ILE A 141 -1.89 3.68 6.42
CA ILE A 141 -3.21 3.06 6.65
C ILE A 141 -3.50 2.49 8.06
N THR A 142 -3.21 3.23 9.12
CA THR A 142 -3.77 2.94 10.47
C THR A 142 -5.25 3.33 10.58
N THR A 143 -5.69 4.30 9.79
CA THR A 143 -7.08 4.80 9.82
C THR A 143 -8.01 4.11 8.82
N GLY A 144 -7.48 3.50 7.76
CA GLY A 144 -8.30 2.89 6.69
C GLY A 144 -8.80 3.87 5.62
N MET A 145 -8.29 5.10 5.62
CA MET A 145 -8.66 6.12 4.63
C MET A 145 -7.61 6.26 3.55
N PHE A 146 -8.05 6.45 2.31
CA PHE A 146 -7.19 6.98 1.25
C PHE A 146 -7.59 8.41 0.91
N LEU A 147 -6.58 9.28 0.88
CA LEU A 147 -6.75 10.71 0.69
C LEU A 147 -6.20 11.15 -0.67
N LYS A 148 -6.92 12.08 -1.29
CA LYS A 148 -6.46 12.83 -2.46
C LYS A 148 -6.56 14.32 -2.17
N LYS A 149 -5.74 15.10 -2.85
CA LYS A 149 -5.87 16.56 -2.84
C LYS A 149 -6.66 16.98 -4.08
N ALA A 150 -7.77 17.68 -3.90
CA ALA A 150 -8.62 18.20 -4.98
C ALA A 150 -9.03 19.63 -4.64
N ASN A 151 -8.80 20.58 -5.55
CA ASN A 151 -9.11 22.02 -5.32
C ASN A 151 -8.57 22.58 -4.00
N ASP A 152 -7.35 22.18 -3.62
CA ASP A 152 -6.69 22.52 -2.35
C ASP A 152 -7.33 21.92 -1.08
N GLU A 153 -8.33 21.05 -1.25
CA GLU A 153 -8.98 20.30 -0.18
C GLU A 153 -8.44 18.88 -0.06
N ILE A 154 -8.49 18.33 1.15
CA ILE A 154 -8.10 16.95 1.44
C ILE A 154 -9.37 16.10 1.46
N VAL A 155 -9.55 15.25 0.45
CA VAL A 155 -10.77 14.47 0.26
C VAL A 155 -10.50 13.00 0.51
N ILE A 156 -11.35 12.37 1.31
CA ILE A 156 -11.41 10.91 1.44
C ILE A 156 -12.01 10.37 0.13
N TYR A 157 -11.19 9.76 -0.72
CA TYR A 157 -11.68 9.19 -1.96
C TYR A 157 -11.98 7.69 -1.85
N ARG A 158 -11.54 7.05 -0.77
CA ARG A 158 -11.81 5.64 -0.48
C ARG A 158 -11.67 5.35 1.00
N ILE A 159 -12.49 4.42 1.47
CA ILE A 159 -12.41 3.82 2.80
C ILE A 159 -12.26 2.30 2.66
N ILE A 160 -11.42 1.72 3.50
CA ILE A 160 -11.26 0.26 3.60
C ILE A 160 -12.39 -0.31 4.45
N SER A 161 -13.01 -1.39 3.97
CA SER A 161 -14.01 -2.10 4.76
C SER A 161 -13.44 -2.74 6.01
N SER A 162 -14.21 -2.73 7.09
CA SER A 162 -13.81 -3.14 8.45
C SER A 162 -12.66 -2.31 9.04
N SER A 163 -12.42 -1.10 8.53
CA SER A 163 -11.47 -0.16 9.13
C SER A 163 -12.10 0.69 10.21
N THR A 164 -11.28 1.31 11.05
CA THR A 164 -11.76 2.30 12.03
C THR A 164 -12.49 3.46 11.36
N ALA A 165 -12.07 3.89 10.17
CA ALA A 165 -12.77 4.93 9.42
C ALA A 165 -14.20 4.51 9.04
N GLU A 166 -14.39 3.29 8.55
CA GLU A 166 -15.73 2.77 8.25
C GLU A 166 -16.57 2.58 9.52
N GLU A 167 -15.99 1.98 10.56
CA GLU A 167 -16.66 1.75 11.85
C GLU A 167 -17.18 3.05 12.49
N GLU A 168 -16.42 4.14 12.38
CA GLU A 168 -16.81 5.46 12.90
C GLU A 168 -17.75 6.23 11.94
N GLY A 169 -18.05 5.70 10.75
CA GLY A 169 -19.01 6.28 9.80
C GLY A 169 -18.46 7.40 8.92
N LEU A 170 -17.14 7.42 8.68
CA LEU A 170 -16.57 8.23 7.60
C LEU A 170 -17.03 7.66 6.26
N GLU A 171 -17.14 8.52 5.26
CA GLU A 171 -17.64 8.15 3.93
C GLU A 171 -16.72 8.69 2.82
N GLN A 172 -16.76 8.03 1.66
CA GLN A 172 -16.15 8.57 0.45
C GLN A 172 -16.81 9.92 0.11
N GLY A 173 -15.98 10.93 -0.18
CA GLY A 173 -16.41 12.30 -0.46
C GLY A 173 -16.24 13.25 0.73
N ASP A 174 -16.02 12.73 1.94
CA ASP A 174 -15.73 13.56 3.10
C ASP A 174 -14.48 14.42 2.89
N VAL A 175 -14.60 15.70 3.22
CA VAL A 175 -13.47 16.64 3.16
C VAL A 175 -12.89 16.82 4.56
N ILE A 176 -11.63 16.43 4.77
CA ILE A 176 -10.95 16.62 6.05
C ILE A 176 -10.55 18.09 6.17
N VAL A 177 -10.96 18.73 7.27
CA VAL A 177 -10.64 20.14 7.56
C VAL A 177 -9.72 20.30 8.77
N GLU A 178 -9.70 19.33 9.68
CA GLU A 178 -8.86 19.37 10.90
C GLU A 178 -8.49 17.96 11.35
N ILE A 179 -7.24 17.78 11.79
CA ILE A 179 -6.73 16.56 12.41
C ILE A 179 -6.07 16.94 13.74
N ASN A 180 -6.50 16.35 14.85
CA ASN A 180 -5.94 16.59 16.18
C ASN A 180 -5.83 18.07 16.57
N LYS A 181 -6.81 18.89 16.16
CA LYS A 181 -6.87 20.36 16.31
C LYS A 181 -5.99 21.17 15.36
N THR A 182 -5.28 20.52 14.44
CA THR A 182 -4.51 21.16 13.38
C THR A 182 -5.36 21.26 12.11
N LYS A 183 -5.57 22.48 11.60
CA LYS A 183 -6.24 22.69 10.31
C LYS A 183 -5.37 22.16 9.18
N VAL A 184 -5.96 21.48 8.20
CA VAL A 184 -5.21 20.85 7.09
C VAL A 184 -5.20 21.65 5.79
N GLN A 185 -5.89 22.78 5.74
CA GLN A 185 -5.93 23.64 4.56
C GLN A 185 -4.51 24.11 4.17
N GLY A 186 -4.19 24.05 2.87
CA GLY A 186 -2.87 24.41 2.35
C GLY A 186 -1.77 23.37 2.58
N MET A 187 -2.00 22.32 3.38
CA MET A 187 -1.03 21.25 3.59
C MET A 187 -0.88 20.37 2.33
N THR A 188 0.27 19.73 2.22
CA THR A 188 0.53 18.63 1.30
C THR A 188 -0.07 17.33 1.84
N LEU A 189 -0.35 16.35 0.96
CA LEU A 189 -0.80 15.03 1.40
C LEU A 189 0.18 14.37 2.38
N ARG A 190 1.48 14.58 2.19
CA ARG A 190 2.51 14.05 3.08
C ARG A 190 2.37 14.59 4.50
N GLU A 191 2.20 15.90 4.66
CA GLU A 191 2.00 16.52 5.97
C GLU A 191 0.71 16.03 6.64
N VAL A 192 -0.34 15.86 5.86
CA VAL A 192 -1.62 15.30 6.34
C VAL A 192 -1.44 13.87 6.83
N TYR A 193 -0.75 13.01 6.07
CA TYR A 193 -0.49 11.64 6.48
C TYR A 193 0.37 11.56 7.74
N LYS A 194 1.33 12.48 7.95
CA LYS A 194 2.06 12.58 9.23
C LYS A 194 1.13 12.86 10.41
N LEU A 195 0.09 13.68 10.24
CA LEU A 195 -0.89 13.95 11.29
C LEU A 195 -1.80 12.75 11.57
N LEU A 196 -1.90 11.82 10.62
CA LEU A 196 -2.66 10.57 10.73
C LEU A 196 -1.81 9.39 11.21
N ASP A 197 -0.51 9.61 11.38
CA ASP A 197 0.42 8.59 11.86
C ASP A 197 0.29 8.42 13.38
N GLY A 198 0.55 7.20 13.85
CA GLY A 198 0.39 6.84 15.25
C GLY A 198 0.40 5.33 15.47
N GLU A 199 0.55 4.93 16.72
CA GLU A 199 0.62 3.53 17.11
C GLU A 199 -0.79 2.94 17.32
N GLU A 200 -0.88 1.60 17.35
CA GLU A 200 -2.14 0.94 17.68
C GLU A 200 -2.67 1.40 19.04
N GLY A 201 -3.94 1.78 19.07
CA GLY A 201 -4.61 2.31 20.26
C GLY A 201 -4.62 3.83 20.37
N ASP A 202 -3.80 4.53 19.59
CA ASP A 202 -3.81 5.99 19.53
C ASP A 202 -5.16 6.52 19.06
N LYS A 203 -5.46 7.77 19.45
CA LYS A 203 -6.75 8.41 19.18
C LYS A 203 -6.55 9.61 18.29
N ILE A 204 -7.10 9.54 17.08
CA ILE A 204 -7.11 10.64 16.12
C ILE A 204 -8.48 11.30 16.13
N ARG A 205 -8.51 12.61 16.35
CA ARG A 205 -9.72 13.42 16.20
C ARG A 205 -9.75 14.05 14.83
N LEU A 206 -10.79 13.76 14.06
CA LEU A 206 -11.03 14.40 12.78
C LEU A 206 -12.18 15.39 12.89
N LYS A 207 -12.05 16.49 12.17
CA LYS A 207 -13.17 17.31 11.76
C LYS A 207 -13.26 17.23 10.24
N ILE A 208 -14.44 16.93 9.72
CA ILE A 208 -14.70 16.84 8.29
C ILE A 208 -15.87 17.73 7.90
N MET A 209 -15.96 18.05 6.61
CA MET A 209 -17.12 18.67 5.97
C MET A 209 -17.83 17.63 5.10
N ARG A 210 -19.13 17.48 5.30
CA ARG A 210 -20.05 16.66 4.48
C ARG A 210 -21.36 17.42 4.32
N ASP A 211 -21.82 17.64 3.09
CA ASP A 211 -23.05 18.39 2.77
C ASP A 211 -23.10 19.77 3.47
N ASP A 212 -22.01 20.54 3.36
CA ASP A 212 -21.82 21.85 4.01
C ASP A 212 -21.93 21.85 5.55
N LYS A 213 -21.93 20.67 6.17
CA LYS A 213 -21.98 20.50 7.62
C LYS A 213 -20.68 19.95 8.16
N THR A 214 -20.23 20.57 9.23
CA THR A 214 -19.07 20.09 9.98
C THR A 214 -19.45 18.91 10.87
N ARG A 215 -18.72 17.81 10.76
CA ARG A 215 -18.85 16.63 11.62
C ARG A 215 -17.52 16.34 12.33
N LYS A 216 -17.58 15.72 13.51
CA LYS A 216 -16.39 15.36 14.29
C LYS A 216 -16.38 13.86 14.52
N PHE A 217 -15.23 13.25 14.28
CA PHE A 217 -15.01 11.83 14.44
C PHE A 217 -13.81 11.58 15.36
N LYS A 218 -13.81 10.44 16.03
CA LYS A 218 -12.72 10.04 16.91
C LYS A 218 -12.32 8.61 16.59
N LEU A 219 -11.32 8.49 15.74
CA LEU A 219 -10.76 7.21 15.34
C LEU A 219 -9.85 6.69 16.46
N LYS A 220 -10.05 5.45 16.89
CA LYS A 220 -9.03 4.70 17.63
C LYS A 220 -8.25 3.87 16.63
N LEU A 221 -6.99 4.23 16.39
CA LEU A 221 -6.12 3.51 15.47
C LEU A 221 -6.11 2.03 15.84
N LYS A 222 -6.52 1.20 14.90
CA LYS A 222 -6.32 -0.23 14.95
C LYS A 222 -5.21 -0.50 13.97
N ASN A 223 -4.30 -1.41 14.29
CA ASN A 223 -3.43 -1.90 13.24
C ASN A 223 -4.32 -2.68 12.27
N ILE A 224 -4.60 -2.07 11.12
CA ILE A 224 -5.37 -2.71 10.05
C ILE A 224 -4.48 -3.78 9.38
N LEU A 225 -3.16 -3.60 9.51
CA LEU A 225 -2.05 -4.48 9.13
C LEU A 225 -1.56 -5.33 10.33
#